data_AF-G9ZNZ7-F1
#
_entry.id   AF-G9ZNZ7-F1
#
_cell.length_a   1.000
_cell.length_b   1.000
_cell.length_c   1.000
_cell.angle_alpha   90.00
_cell.angle_beta   90.00
_cell.angle_gamma   90.00
#
_symmetry.space_group_name_H-M   'P 1'
#
loop_
_entity.id
_entity.type
_entity.pdbx_description
1 polymer ?
#
loop_
_entity_poly.entity_id
_entity_poly.type
_entity_poly.pdbx_seq_one_letter_code
_entity_poly.pdbx_strand_id
1 'polypeptide(L)'
;MSYDVLWQGFKYPAGHKVVTDRQTAIRVTSDGYLEVINNLGILDSKLAQPSDMAKVQKTITKGNVTYLYTASKVTGIPSPRINTKGRYQYRVKITNTNRHLITVNGMQIDPRYVDSVDVVVRYRIGNSNVNYFISDGTSFN
;
A
#
# COMPACT_ATOMS: atom_id res chain seq x y z
N MET A 1 -8.96 14.64 4.50
CA MET A 1 -9.30 13.21 4.46
C MET A 1 -8.00 12.46 4.32
N SER A 2 -7.65 11.60 5.28
CA SER A 2 -6.51 10.68 5.14
C SER A 2 -6.97 9.48 4.33
N TYR A 3 -6.23 9.11 3.29
CA TYR A 3 -6.45 7.86 2.57
C TYR A 3 -5.41 6.86 3.07
N ASP A 4 -5.84 5.66 3.46
CA ASP A 4 -4.89 4.60 3.77
C ASP A 4 -4.29 4.08 2.46
N VAL A 5 -2.97 4.23 2.31
CA VAL A 5 -2.21 3.87 1.12
C VAL A 5 -1.30 2.69 1.45
N LEU A 6 -1.43 1.61 0.68
CA LEU A 6 -0.47 0.50 0.69
C LEU A 6 0.70 0.84 -0.22
N TRP A 7 1.90 0.98 0.37
CA TRP A 7 3.14 1.23 -0.35
C TRP A 7 3.87 -0.05 -0.66
N GLN A 8 4.30 -0.25 -1.90
CA GLN A 8 5.08 -1.41 -2.31
C GLN A 8 6.50 -1.32 -1.73
N GLY A 9 6.78 -2.14 -0.73
CA GLY A 9 8.10 -2.22 -0.12
C GLY A 9 8.12 -3.17 1.06
N PHE A 10 9.32 -3.41 1.60
CA PHE A 10 9.45 -4.22 2.80
C PHE A 10 9.05 -3.41 4.03
N LYS A 11 9.66 -2.24 4.26
CA LYS A 11 9.45 -1.37 5.42
C LYS A 11 9.51 0.11 5.00
N TYR A 12 9.20 1.03 5.92
CA TYR A 12 9.36 2.47 5.69
C TYR A 12 10.81 2.80 5.32
N PRO A 13 11.10 3.62 4.28
CA PRO A 13 12.47 4.02 3.95
C PRO A 13 13.12 4.80 5.09
N ALA A 14 14.44 4.76 5.20
CA ALA A 14 15.18 5.41 6.28
C ALA A 14 15.73 6.78 5.85
N GLY A 15 15.61 7.78 6.72
CA GLY A 15 16.21 9.12 6.55
C GLY A 15 15.98 9.73 5.17
N HIS A 16 17.06 10.18 4.52
CA HIS A 16 17.00 10.86 3.20
C HIS A 16 16.35 10.03 2.08
N LYS A 17 16.33 8.69 2.21
CA LYS A 17 15.68 7.81 1.23
C LYS A 17 14.18 8.04 1.15
N VAL A 18 13.54 8.48 2.23
CA VAL A 18 12.10 8.78 2.24
C VAL A 18 11.72 9.84 1.20
N VAL A 19 12.61 10.80 0.97
CA VAL A 19 12.39 11.92 0.04
C VAL A 19 12.66 11.50 -1.41
N THR A 20 13.63 10.60 -1.63
CA THR A 20 14.07 10.21 -2.98
C THR A 20 13.43 8.94 -3.51
N ASP A 21 13.01 8.03 -2.64
CA ASP A 21 12.45 6.74 -3.03
C ASP A 21 11.04 6.94 -3.59
N ARG A 22 10.85 6.49 -4.83
CA ARG A 22 9.55 6.49 -5.50
C ARG A 22 9.05 5.06 -5.58
N GLN A 23 7.86 4.82 -5.06
CA GLN A 23 7.29 3.48 -4.93
C GLN A 23 5.95 3.38 -5.66
N THR A 24 5.52 2.15 -5.90
CA THR A 24 4.15 1.86 -6.32
C THR A 24 3.25 1.95 -5.09
N ALA A 25 2.19 2.74 -5.19
CA ALA A 25 1.19 2.93 -4.15
C ALA A 25 -0.16 2.40 -4.62
N ILE A 26 -0.91 1.83 -3.68
CA ILE A 26 -2.26 1.32 -3.93
C ILE A 26 -3.19 1.93 -2.89
N ARG A 27 -4.32 2.45 -3.33
CA ARG A 27 -5.33 3.00 -2.43
C ARG A 27 -6.73 2.61 -2.86
N VAL A 28 -7.64 2.63 -1.90
CA VAL A 28 -9.07 2.62 -2.16
C VAL A 28 -9.60 4.01 -1.82
N THR A 29 -10.18 4.68 -2.82
CA THR A 29 -10.73 6.03 -2.65
C THR A 29 -12.11 5.98 -1.98
N SER A 30 -12.54 7.10 -1.41
CA SER A 30 -13.84 7.23 -0.73
C SER A 30 -15.03 7.07 -1.68
N ASP A 31 -14.86 7.37 -2.97
CA ASP A 31 -15.85 7.12 -4.03
C ASP A 31 -15.77 5.70 -4.63
N GLY A 32 -14.92 4.84 -4.06
CA GLY A 32 -14.91 3.40 -4.25
C GLY A 32 -14.05 2.90 -5.40
N TYR A 33 -13.02 3.63 -5.82
CA TYR A 33 -12.05 3.15 -6.80
C TYR A 33 -10.84 2.49 -6.13
N LEU A 34 -10.44 1.35 -6.67
CA LEU A 34 -9.13 0.77 -6.42
C LEU A 34 -8.16 1.38 -7.43
N GLU A 35 -7.13 2.05 -6.93
CA GLU A 35 -6.16 2.80 -7.74
C GLU A 35 -4.75 2.26 -7.53
N VAL A 36 -3.99 2.17 -8.63
CA VAL A 36 -2.55 1.89 -8.63
C VAL A 36 -1.82 3.11 -9.15
N ILE A 37 -0.90 3.63 -8.35
CA ILE A 37 -0.09 4.80 -8.67
C ILE A 37 1.36 4.35 -8.70
N ASN A 38 2.01 4.49 -9.85
CA ASN A 38 3.43 4.19 -9.97
C ASN A 38 4.26 5.44 -9.71
N ASN A 39 5.49 5.25 -9.23
CA ASN A 39 6.48 6.33 -9.10
C ASN A 39 6.04 7.48 -8.17
N LEU A 40 5.38 7.16 -7.05
CA LEU A 40 4.95 8.14 -6.04
C LEU A 40 5.98 8.26 -4.92
N GLY A 41 6.38 9.48 -4.56
CA GLY A 41 7.22 9.73 -3.38
C GLY A 41 6.40 9.59 -2.10
N ILE A 42 6.98 9.01 -1.05
CA ILE A 42 6.23 8.72 0.20
C ILE A 42 5.73 10.00 0.89
N LEU A 43 6.45 11.11 0.76
CA LEU A 43 6.07 12.42 1.28
C LEU A 43 5.40 13.33 0.24
N ASP A 44 5.11 12.81 -0.96
CA ASP A 44 4.40 13.61 -1.97
C ASP A 44 2.97 13.87 -1.47
N SER A 45 2.68 15.12 -1.12
CA SER A 45 1.35 15.58 -0.68
C SER A 45 0.35 15.73 -1.83
N LYS A 46 0.82 15.65 -3.08
CA LYS A 46 -0.01 15.76 -4.27
C LYS A 46 -0.74 14.46 -4.53
N LEU A 47 -2.04 14.55 -4.80
CA LEU A 47 -2.83 13.44 -5.34
C LEU A 47 -2.29 13.12 -6.75
N ALA A 48 -1.36 12.16 -6.84
CA ALA A 48 -0.89 11.67 -8.11
C ALA A 48 -2.02 10.95 -8.86
N GLN A 49 -2.02 11.10 -10.19
CA GLN A 49 -2.95 10.38 -11.04
C GLN A 49 -2.67 8.88 -11.00
N PRO A 50 -3.71 8.04 -10.93
CA PRO A 50 -3.53 6.60 -11.00
C PRO A 50 -3.02 6.20 -12.39
N SER A 51 -2.04 5.29 -12.41
CA SER A 51 -1.61 4.61 -13.63
C SER A 51 -2.66 3.63 -14.14
N ASP A 52 -3.48 3.08 -13.24
CA ASP A 52 -4.65 2.28 -13.56
C ASP A 52 -5.64 2.31 -12.39
N MET A 53 -6.91 2.15 -12.69
CA MET A 53 -7.97 2.15 -11.68
C MET A 53 -9.19 1.36 -12.13
N ALA A 54 -9.89 0.78 -11.17
CA ALA A 54 -11.22 0.22 -11.43
C ALA A 54 -12.13 0.43 -10.23
N LYS A 55 -13.42 0.64 -10.51
CA LYS A 55 -14.43 0.77 -9.46
C LYS A 55 -14.61 -0.56 -8.74
N VAL A 56 -14.49 -0.54 -7.42
CA VAL A 56 -14.79 -1.67 -6.55
C VAL A 56 -16.30 -1.85 -6.54
N GLN A 57 -16.73 -3.02 -6.98
CA GLN A 57 -18.13 -3.41 -7.08
C GLN A 57 -18.59 -4.17 -5.83
N LYS A 58 -17.67 -4.82 -5.14
CA LYS A 58 -17.91 -5.56 -3.90
C LYS A 58 -16.63 -5.72 -3.11
N THR A 59 -16.76 -5.68 -1.79
CA THR A 59 -15.69 -6.01 -0.83
C THR A 59 -16.15 -7.15 0.05
N ILE A 60 -15.27 -8.13 0.28
CA ILE A 60 -15.50 -9.23 1.24
C ILE A 60 -14.27 -9.35 2.12
N THR A 61 -14.44 -9.26 3.43
CA THR A 61 -13.37 -9.50 4.40
C THR A 61 -13.57 -10.85 5.08
N LYS A 62 -12.50 -11.65 5.18
CA LYS A 62 -12.47 -12.94 5.86
C LYS A 62 -11.21 -13.02 6.71
N GLY A 63 -11.35 -12.85 8.02
CA GLY A 63 -10.20 -12.73 8.92
C GLY A 63 -9.28 -11.59 8.49
N ASN A 64 -8.01 -11.90 8.29
CA ASN A 64 -6.97 -10.94 7.85
C ASN A 64 -6.90 -10.74 6.32
N VAL A 65 -7.83 -11.31 5.55
CA VAL A 65 -7.85 -11.21 4.09
C VAL A 65 -9.04 -10.39 3.61
N THR A 66 -8.77 -9.37 2.80
CA THR A 66 -9.77 -8.55 2.10
C THR A 66 -9.77 -8.87 0.62
N TYR A 67 -10.93 -9.12 0.05
CA TYR A 67 -11.14 -9.33 -1.38
C TYR A 67 -11.90 -8.16 -1.98
N LEU A 68 -11.32 -7.54 -3.01
CA LEU A 68 -11.96 -6.48 -3.79
C LEU A 68 -12.33 -7.03 -5.16
N TYR A 69 -13.58 -6.81 -5.57
CA TYR A 69 -14.10 -7.30 -6.85
C TYR A 69 -14.35 -6.13 -7.79
N THR A 70 -13.89 -6.26 -9.03
CA THR A 70 -13.99 -5.22 -10.06
C THR A 70 -14.53 -5.80 -11.37
N ALA A 71 -15.13 -4.94 -12.20
CA ALA A 71 -15.61 -5.31 -13.54
C ALA A 71 -14.46 -5.36 -14.56
N SER A 72 -13.42 -4.56 -14.35
CA SER A 72 -12.22 -4.46 -15.18
C SER A 72 -10.98 -4.89 -14.41
N LYS A 73 -9.97 -5.38 -15.13
CA LYS A 73 -8.66 -5.71 -14.56
C LYS A 73 -7.99 -4.43 -14.08
N VAL A 74 -7.35 -4.47 -12.91
CA VAL A 74 -6.41 -3.44 -12.48
C VAL A 74 -4.99 -3.97 -12.73
N THR A 75 -4.25 -3.29 -13.60
CA THR A 75 -2.86 -3.60 -13.95
C THR A 75 -1.90 -3.07 -12.88
N GLY A 76 -0.64 -3.52 -12.91
CA GLY A 76 0.34 -3.21 -11.86
C GLY A 76 0.19 -4.03 -10.57
N ILE A 77 -0.93 -4.74 -10.38
CA ILE A 77 -1.17 -5.61 -9.23
C ILE A 77 -1.77 -6.97 -9.63
N PRO A 78 -1.60 -8.02 -8.81
CA PRO A 78 -2.29 -9.30 -9.01
C PRO A 78 -3.82 -9.17 -8.96
N SER A 79 -4.44 -9.10 -10.13
CA SER A 79 -5.90 -9.00 -10.34
C SER A 79 -6.38 -10.11 -11.31
N PRO A 80 -6.37 -11.39 -10.90
CA PRO A 80 -6.84 -12.49 -11.75
C PRO A 80 -8.32 -12.33 -12.13
N ARG A 81 -8.65 -12.75 -13.34
CA ARG A 81 -10.03 -12.89 -13.79
C ARG A 81 -10.65 -14.13 -13.16
N ILE A 82 -11.82 -13.98 -12.54
CA ILE A 82 -12.57 -15.05 -11.88
C ILE A 82 -13.92 -15.34 -12.55
N ASN A 83 -14.47 -14.38 -13.32
CA ASN A 83 -15.68 -14.56 -14.11
C ASN A 83 -15.53 -13.90 -15.49
N THR A 84 -16.21 -14.46 -16.49
CA THR A 84 -16.16 -13.95 -17.87
C THR A 84 -17.15 -12.81 -18.12
N LYS A 85 -18.19 -12.65 -17.29
CA LYS A 85 -19.25 -11.64 -17.45
C LYS A 85 -19.69 -11.08 -16.09
N GLY A 86 -20.44 -9.98 -16.12
CA GLY A 86 -21.03 -9.35 -14.93
C GLY A 86 -20.11 -8.32 -14.25
N ARG A 87 -20.48 -7.88 -13.05
CA ARG A 87 -19.76 -6.84 -12.29
C ARG A 87 -18.56 -7.36 -11.49
N TYR A 88 -18.46 -8.67 -11.29
CA TYR A 88 -17.43 -9.31 -10.44
C TYR A 88 -16.48 -10.17 -11.28
N GLN A 89 -15.86 -9.58 -12.30
CA GLN A 89 -15.03 -10.31 -13.26
C GLN A 89 -13.62 -10.54 -12.74
N TYR A 90 -13.07 -9.60 -11.97
CA TYR A 90 -11.73 -9.67 -11.43
C TYR A 90 -11.74 -9.58 -9.92
N ARG A 91 -10.71 -10.15 -9.27
CA ARG A 91 -10.59 -10.15 -7.82
C ARG A 91 -9.17 -9.86 -7.38
N VAL A 92 -9.01 -8.81 -6.59
CA VAL A 92 -7.77 -8.49 -5.87
C VAL A 92 -7.88 -9.05 -4.46
N LYS A 93 -6.85 -9.77 -4.01
CA LYS A 93 -6.73 -10.31 -2.65
C LYS A 93 -5.69 -9.49 -1.91
N ILE A 94 -6.04 -8.90 -0.79
CA ILE A 94 -5.15 -8.15 0.10
C ILE A 94 -5.07 -8.92 1.41
N THR A 95 -3.88 -9.28 1.85
CA THR A 95 -3.66 -10.04 3.09
C THR A 95 -2.89 -9.17 4.07
N ASN A 96 -3.49 -8.81 5.20
CA ASN A 96 -2.75 -8.28 6.34
C ASN A 96 -1.94 -9.43 6.95
N THR A 97 -0.62 -9.31 7.01
CA THR A 97 0.22 -10.39 7.56
C THR A 97 0.35 -10.34 9.08
N ASN A 98 -0.26 -9.34 9.74
CA ASN A 98 -0.15 -9.06 11.17
C ASN A 98 1.31 -8.97 11.66
N ARG A 99 2.22 -8.60 10.76
CA ARG A 99 3.63 -8.38 11.07
C ARG A 99 3.92 -6.90 11.05
N HIS A 100 4.39 -6.39 12.18
CA HIS A 100 4.94 -5.05 12.29
C HIS A 100 6.40 -5.07 11.83
N LEU A 101 6.81 -4.01 11.14
CA LEU A 101 8.16 -3.81 10.66
C LEU A 101 8.63 -2.44 11.10
N ILE A 102 9.91 -2.37 11.46
CA ILE A 102 10.47 -1.22 12.15
C ILE A 102 11.60 -0.63 11.31
N THR A 103 11.59 0.68 11.15
CA THR A 103 12.71 1.46 10.67
C THR A 103 13.16 2.40 11.78
N VAL A 104 14.41 2.29 12.19
CA VAL A 104 15.04 3.17 13.17
C VAL A 104 15.86 4.20 12.41
N ASN A 105 15.55 5.48 12.60
CA ASN A 105 16.30 6.60 12.05
C ASN A 105 17.18 7.17 13.15
N GLY A 106 18.49 7.22 12.91
CA GLY A 106 19.43 7.90 13.79
C GLY A 106 19.41 9.41 13.58
N MET A 107 19.79 10.18 14.60
CA MET A 107 19.98 11.62 14.46
C MET A 107 21.02 11.93 13.39
N GLN A 108 20.77 12.96 12.59
CA GLN A 108 21.70 13.38 11.53
C GLN A 108 23.06 13.85 12.10
N ILE A 109 23.05 14.41 13.31
CA ILE A 109 24.24 14.96 13.98
C ILE A 109 25.09 13.89 14.70
N ASP A 110 24.46 12.84 15.24
CA ASP A 110 25.14 11.70 15.86
C ASP A 110 24.26 10.44 15.71
N PRO A 111 24.57 9.57 14.72
CA PRO A 111 23.75 8.39 14.41
C PRO A 111 23.65 7.34 15.52
N ARG A 112 24.41 7.50 16.62
CA ARG A 112 24.30 6.62 17.80
C ARG A 112 23.01 6.87 18.59
N TYR A 113 22.41 8.05 18.45
CA TYR A 113 21.14 8.40 19.08
C TYR A 113 19.99 8.21 18.10
N VAL A 114 18.88 7.66 18.59
CA VAL A 114 17.67 7.46 17.80
C VAL A 114 16.88 8.76 17.74
N ASP A 115 16.62 9.24 16.53
CA ASP A 115 15.76 10.38 16.23
C ASP A 115 14.29 9.96 16.18
N SER A 116 14.00 8.95 15.39
CA SER A 116 12.64 8.45 15.21
C SER A 116 12.61 6.95 14.94
N VAL A 117 11.45 6.36 15.24
CA VAL A 117 11.13 4.97 14.93
C VAL A 117 9.82 4.94 14.16
N ASP A 118 9.87 4.45 12.93
CA ASP A 118 8.70 4.21 12.10
C ASP A 118 8.25 2.76 12.22
N VAL A 119 6.99 2.56 12.59
CA VAL A 119 6.35 1.25 12.65
C VAL A 119 5.33 1.14 11.52
N VAL A 120 5.42 0.06 10.75
CA VAL A 120 4.50 -0.20 9.65
C VAL A 120 3.93 -1.61 9.74
N VAL A 121 2.68 -1.79 9.32
CA VAL A 121 2.07 -3.12 9.20
C VAL A 121 2.30 -3.66 7.79
N ARG A 122 2.75 -4.92 7.69
CA ARG A 122 3.01 -5.57 6.41
C ARG A 122 1.78 -6.26 5.83
N TYR A 123 1.56 -6.02 4.54
CA TYR A 123 0.54 -6.62 3.69
C TYR A 123 1.15 -7.38 2.50
N ARG A 124 0.33 -8.22 1.87
CA ARG A 124 0.62 -8.88 0.58
C ARG A 124 -0.57 -8.79 -0.35
N ILE A 125 -0.32 -8.70 -1.65
CA ILE A 125 -1.36 -8.66 -2.67
C ILE A 125 -1.28 -9.88 -3.58
N GLY A 126 -2.43 -10.49 -3.84
CA GLY A 126 -2.55 -11.76 -4.55
C GLY A 126 -1.90 -12.90 -3.79
N ASN A 127 -1.28 -13.81 -4.55
CA ASN A 127 -0.37 -14.84 -4.03
C ASN A 127 1.09 -14.45 -4.31
N SER A 128 1.39 -13.15 -4.47
CA SER A 128 2.75 -12.69 -4.73
C SER A 128 3.60 -12.65 -3.45
N ASN A 129 4.92 -12.72 -3.63
CA ASN A 129 5.89 -12.46 -2.56
C ASN A 129 6.24 -10.97 -2.42
N VAL A 130 5.53 -10.10 -3.15
CA VAL A 130 5.71 -8.65 -3.06
C VAL A 130 5.06 -8.16 -1.77
N ASN A 131 5.86 -7.46 -0.96
CA ASN A 131 5.39 -6.89 0.29
C ASN A 131 4.85 -5.48 0.04
N TYR A 132 3.84 -5.14 0.82
CA TYR A 132 3.30 -3.80 0.92
C TYR A 132 3.26 -3.39 2.39
N PHE A 133 3.21 -2.10 2.68
CA PHE A 133 3.08 -1.62 4.05
C PHE A 133 2.15 -0.41 4.16
N ILE A 134 1.54 -0.26 5.33
CA ILE A 134 0.80 0.93 5.77
C ILE A 134 1.48 1.43 7.04
N SER A 135 1.62 2.75 7.19
CA SER A 135 2.16 3.35 8.42
C SER A 135 1.20 3.12 9.59
N ASP A 136 1.71 2.57 10.69
CA ASP A 136 0.97 2.31 11.93
C ASP A 136 1.24 3.39 12.99
N GLY A 137 2.31 4.15 12.80
CA GLY A 137 2.70 5.27 13.66
C GLY A 137 4.19 5.55 13.58
N THR A 138 4.56 6.79 13.83
CA THR A 138 5.94 7.24 14.00
C THR A 138 6.09 7.77 15.43
N SER A 139 7.10 7.29 16.15
CA SER A 139 7.46 7.78 17.48
C SER A 139 8.75 8.58 17.39
N PHE A 140 8.79 9.72 18.09
CA PHE A 140 9.94 10.62 18.19
C PHE A 140 10.48 10.58 19.61
N ASN A 141 11.81 10.69 19.76
CA ASN A 141 12.46 10.91 21.05
C ASN A 141 12.62 12.41 21.36
#